data_AF-A0A670ITI4-F1
#
_entry.id   AF-A0A670ITI4-F1
#
_cell.length_a   1.000
_cell.length_b   1.000
_cell.length_c   1.000
_cell.angle_alpha   90.00
_cell.angle_beta   90.00
_cell.angle_gamma   90.00
#
_symmetry.space_group_name_H-M   'P 1'
#
loop_
_entity.id
_entity.type
_entity.pdbx_description
1 polymer ?
#
loop_
_entity_poly.entity_id
_entity_poly.type
_entity_poly.pdbx_seq_one_letter_code
_entity_poly.pdbx_strand_id
1 'polypeptide(L)'
;LFGNLRYGKVGTFFPALGMGICPWSLDLIAEVHPHGKQLNGHDDGMAYSAAGKGLLLEELFIAVKTTQKFHQSRMGLLLETWISQVKGQTYVFTDKEDDELREKLGDRVIITNCSAEYSHPALSCKMAAEFDAFLVSGLSWFCHLDDDNYLNPQALLKLLSSYSPDQDVYIGKPSLNRPIRASEALPKNQTKSVYFWFATGGAGFCISRKLARKMAPWASGNNFLITSELIHLPDDCTVGYIIERKLAGHLVPSDLFHSHLENLHVIQGPQLTKQVTLSYGIFEKKLNVIELSGPFSPQDDPSRFRSLHCLLYPDTSWCPQPVIL
;
A
#
# COMPACT_ATOMS: atom_id res chain seq x y z
N LEU A 1 33.17 44.51 -23.24
CA LEU A 1 33.21 43.10 -22.81
C LEU A 1 32.80 43.05 -21.35
N PHE A 2 31.50 42.90 -21.13
CA PHE A 2 30.81 42.98 -19.84
C PHE A 2 30.79 41.62 -19.15
N GLY A 3 30.81 41.60 -17.82
CA GLY A 3 30.29 40.45 -17.07
C GLY A 3 30.90 40.14 -15.70
N ASN A 4 31.04 41.12 -14.80
CA ASN A 4 31.07 40.87 -13.36
C ASN A 4 29.61 40.82 -12.87
N LEU A 5 29.16 39.71 -12.28
CA LEU A 5 27.86 39.64 -11.61
C LEU A 5 28.01 39.11 -10.18
N ARG A 6 27.63 40.00 -9.26
CA ARG A 6 27.56 39.84 -7.82
C ARG A 6 26.38 38.96 -7.41
N TYR A 7 26.55 38.36 -6.24
CA TYR A 7 25.52 37.83 -5.35
C TYR A 7 24.26 38.70 -5.29
N GLY A 8 23.10 38.07 -5.50
CA GLY A 8 21.78 38.66 -5.36
C GLY A 8 20.84 37.75 -4.56
N LYS A 9 20.53 38.23 -3.35
CA LYS A 9 19.39 37.97 -2.45
C LYS A 9 18.45 36.78 -2.73
N VAL A 10 18.36 35.95 -1.69
CA VAL A 10 17.29 35.00 -1.37
C VAL A 10 15.92 35.70 -1.43
N GLY A 11 15.10 35.27 -2.40
CA GLY A 11 13.68 35.58 -2.48
C GLY A 11 12.87 34.43 -1.90
N THR A 12 12.08 34.73 -0.88
CA THR A 12 11.03 33.90 -0.29
C THR A 12 10.03 33.43 -1.33
N PHE A 13 9.84 32.11 -1.47
CA PHE A 13 8.72 31.52 -2.21
C PHE A 13 7.77 30.81 -1.23
N PHE A 14 6.50 31.23 -1.26
CA PHE A 14 5.36 30.58 -0.61
C PHE A 14 5.07 29.20 -1.25
N PRO A 15 4.51 28.23 -0.51
CA PRO A 15 4.31 26.87 -1.02
C PRO A 15 3.03 26.82 -1.86
N ALA A 16 3.18 26.43 -3.12
CA ALA A 16 2.08 26.02 -3.99
C ALA A 16 2.11 24.50 -4.16
N LEU A 17 0.98 23.85 -3.79
CA LEU A 17 0.46 22.59 -4.31
C LEU A 17 1.41 21.73 -5.18
N GLY A 18 2.01 20.69 -4.62
CA GLY A 18 2.55 19.54 -5.36
C GLY A 18 1.88 18.27 -4.82
N MET A 19 0.89 17.67 -5.48
CA MET A 19 1.01 16.81 -6.67
C MET A 19 2.18 15.82 -6.55
N GLY A 20 1.79 14.57 -6.26
CA GLY A 20 2.66 13.42 -6.14
C GLY A 20 3.34 13.10 -7.47
N ILE A 21 4.59 12.68 -7.32
CA ILE A 21 5.28 11.55 -7.92
C ILE A 21 6.73 11.72 -7.45
N CYS A 22 7.36 10.65 -6.97
CA CYS A 22 8.79 10.62 -6.68
C CYS A 22 9.55 11.21 -7.89
N PRO A 23 10.45 12.20 -7.73
CA PRO A 23 11.21 12.75 -8.86
C PRO A 23 12.04 11.71 -9.62
N TRP A 24 12.23 10.52 -9.05
CA TRP A 24 12.92 9.39 -9.66
C TRP A 24 11.98 8.37 -10.35
N SER A 25 10.67 8.47 -10.17
CA SER A 25 9.68 7.61 -10.85
C SER A 25 9.20 8.18 -12.18
N LEU A 26 9.44 9.48 -12.47
CA LEU A 26 9.04 10.11 -13.74
C LEU A 26 9.98 9.78 -14.91
N ASP A 27 11.25 9.46 -14.65
CA ASP A 27 12.23 9.15 -15.71
C ASP A 27 12.22 7.67 -16.17
N LEU A 28 11.19 6.90 -15.80
CA LEU A 28 11.08 5.47 -16.14
C LEU A 28 9.73 5.03 -16.73
N ILE A 29 8.79 5.95 -17.02
CA ILE A 29 7.50 5.66 -17.68
C ILE A 29 7.46 6.21 -19.11
N ALA A 30 8.44 5.81 -19.93
CA ALA A 30 8.36 6.00 -21.37
C ALA A 30 8.77 4.70 -22.06
N GLU A 31 7.76 3.86 -22.35
CA GLU A 31 7.61 2.94 -23.49
C GLU A 31 6.76 1.73 -23.09
N VAL A 32 5.46 1.80 -23.39
CA VAL A 32 4.56 0.64 -23.41
C VAL A 32 3.92 0.60 -24.79
N HIS A 33 4.32 -0.39 -25.60
CA HIS A 33 3.58 -0.84 -26.77
C HIS A 33 2.98 -2.23 -26.47
N PRO A 34 1.72 -2.50 -26.87
CA PRO A 34 1.09 -3.78 -26.59
C PRO A 34 1.36 -4.77 -27.72
N HIS A 35 2.10 -5.84 -27.45
CA HIS A 35 1.98 -7.06 -28.24
C HIS A 35 2.00 -8.28 -27.31
N GLY A 36 0.81 -8.85 -27.13
CA GLY A 36 0.61 -10.12 -26.46
C GLY A 36 1.13 -11.28 -27.30
N LYS A 37 1.80 -12.22 -26.63
CA LYS A 37 1.90 -13.61 -27.08
C LYS A 37 1.59 -14.51 -25.90
N GLN A 38 0.56 -15.34 -26.08
CA GLN A 38 0.27 -16.51 -25.27
C GLN A 38 1.50 -17.41 -25.20
N LEU A 39 1.85 -17.86 -24.00
CA LEU A 39 2.71 -19.01 -23.79
C LEU A 39 1.88 -20.10 -23.12
N ASN A 40 1.78 -21.22 -23.83
CA ASN A 40 1.12 -22.45 -23.41
C ASN A 40 1.85 -23.10 -22.23
N GLY A 41 1.06 -23.76 -21.39
CA GLY A 41 1.49 -24.37 -20.14
C GLY A 41 2.47 -25.53 -20.29
N HIS A 42 3.14 -25.80 -19.18
CA HIS A 42 3.55 -27.13 -18.75
C HIS A 42 3.11 -27.28 -17.30
N ASP A 43 2.31 -28.32 -17.09
CA ASP A 43 1.79 -28.83 -15.84
C ASP A 43 2.88 -29.70 -15.20
N ASP A 44 3.34 -29.34 -14.01
CA ASP A 44 4.05 -30.26 -13.13
C ASP A 44 3.53 -30.03 -11.70
N GLY A 45 2.71 -30.99 -11.27
CA GLY A 45 2.05 -31.00 -9.99
C GLY A 45 3.02 -31.17 -8.82
N MET A 46 2.91 -30.27 -7.86
CA MET A 46 3.17 -30.58 -6.46
C MET A 46 1.93 -30.21 -5.64
N ALA A 47 1.22 -31.25 -5.20
CA ALA A 47 0.15 -31.15 -4.25
C ALA A 47 0.68 -30.69 -2.88
N TYR A 48 0.49 -29.41 -2.56
CA TYR A 48 0.61 -28.94 -1.18
C TYR A 48 -0.72 -29.21 -0.46
N SER A 49 -0.77 -30.39 0.16
CA SER A 49 -1.73 -30.72 1.20
C SER A 49 -1.42 -29.89 2.46
N ALA A 50 -2.23 -28.86 2.71
CA ALA A 50 -2.43 -28.31 4.04
C ALA A 50 -3.93 -28.05 4.26
N ALA A 51 -4.69 -29.14 4.41
CA ALA A 51 -5.98 -29.06 5.07
C ALA A 51 -5.74 -28.91 6.58
N GLY A 52 -6.31 -27.89 7.24
CA GLY A 52 -6.41 -27.93 8.70
C GLY A 52 -6.52 -26.66 9.54
N LYS A 53 -7.05 -25.54 9.03
CA LYS A 53 -7.84 -24.50 9.74
C LYS A 53 -8.03 -23.33 8.75
N GLY A 54 -9.25 -22.85 8.60
CA GLY A 54 -9.48 -21.63 7.82
C GLY A 54 -8.80 -20.45 8.52
N LEU A 55 -8.12 -19.59 7.75
CA LEU A 55 -7.57 -18.34 8.25
C LEU A 55 -8.70 -17.48 8.82
N LEU A 56 -8.53 -17.04 10.07
CA LEU A 56 -9.53 -16.20 10.74
C LEU A 56 -9.20 -14.71 10.57
N LEU A 57 -10.22 -13.83 10.61
CA LEU A 57 -10.01 -12.38 10.56
C LEU A 57 -9.11 -11.92 11.70
N GLU A 58 -9.25 -12.51 12.88
CA GLU A 58 -8.48 -12.18 14.09
C GLU A 58 -6.97 -12.44 13.93
N GLU A 59 -6.54 -13.16 12.90
CA GLU A 59 -5.14 -13.39 12.59
C GLU A 59 -4.51 -12.29 11.72
N LEU A 60 -5.32 -11.33 11.24
CA LEU A 60 -4.89 -10.22 10.40
C LEU A 60 -4.59 -8.97 11.23
N PHE A 61 -3.43 -8.37 10.98
CA PHE A 61 -3.08 -7.02 11.39
C PHE A 61 -3.10 -6.12 10.15
N ILE A 62 -4.11 -5.26 10.04
CA ILE A 62 -4.29 -4.36 8.90
C ILE A 62 -3.81 -2.97 9.32
N ALA A 63 -2.69 -2.52 8.79
CA ALA A 63 -2.14 -1.19 9.05
C ALA A 63 -2.58 -0.22 7.95
N VAL A 64 -3.20 0.89 8.34
CA VAL A 64 -3.55 2.00 7.45
C VAL A 64 -2.70 3.20 7.78
N LYS A 65 -1.89 3.65 6.83
CA LYS A 65 -1.04 4.83 6.98
C LYS A 65 -1.80 6.08 6.54
N THR A 66 -1.82 7.10 7.39
CA THR A 66 -2.45 8.40 7.08
C THR A 66 -1.67 9.57 7.70
N THR A 67 -2.21 10.77 7.53
CA THR A 67 -1.70 12.02 8.12
C THR A 67 -2.88 12.91 8.52
N GLN A 68 -2.64 13.87 9.42
CA GLN A 68 -3.65 14.81 9.92
C GLN A 68 -4.51 15.42 8.80
N LYS A 69 -3.90 15.76 7.67
CA LYS A 69 -4.60 16.38 6.52
C LYS A 69 -5.72 15.49 5.94
N PHE A 70 -5.63 14.18 6.09
CA PHE A 70 -6.53 13.21 5.48
C PHE A 70 -7.48 12.50 6.45
N HIS A 71 -7.45 12.86 7.74
CA HIS A 71 -8.36 12.30 8.75
C HIS A 71 -9.84 12.46 8.34
N GLN A 72 -10.24 13.65 7.92
CA GLN A 72 -11.62 13.91 7.54
C GLN A 72 -11.93 13.42 6.12
N SER A 73 -11.10 13.80 5.15
CA SER A 73 -11.38 13.59 3.72
C SER A 73 -11.21 12.16 3.23
N ARG A 74 -10.30 11.38 3.83
CA ARG A 74 -10.01 9.99 3.43
C ARG A 74 -10.40 9.00 4.50
N MET A 75 -9.91 9.17 5.74
CA MET A 75 -10.21 8.22 6.81
C MET A 75 -11.70 8.18 7.17
N GLY A 76 -12.40 9.33 7.11
CA GLY A 76 -13.86 9.37 7.25
C GLY A 76 -14.58 8.42 6.28
N LEU A 77 -14.18 8.42 5.01
CA LEU A 77 -14.70 7.51 3.98
C LEU A 77 -14.35 6.05 4.25
N LEU A 78 -13.11 5.75 4.65
CA LEU A 78 -12.70 4.37 4.93
C LEU A 78 -13.45 3.78 6.14
N LEU A 79 -13.66 4.60 7.19
CA LEU A 79 -14.42 4.27 8.39
C LEU A 79 -15.90 3.98 8.11
N GLU A 80 -16.52 4.76 7.22
CA GLU A 80 -17.89 4.55 6.76
C GLU A 80 -18.02 3.27 5.91
N THR A 81 -16.95 2.90 5.19
CA THR A 81 -16.96 1.80 4.22
C THR A 81 -16.22 0.56 4.75
N TRP A 82 -15.08 0.19 4.19
CA TRP A 82 -14.49 -1.14 4.42
C TRP A 82 -13.97 -1.35 5.85
N ILE A 83 -13.51 -0.29 6.55
CA ILE A 83 -13.04 -0.42 7.94
C ILE A 83 -14.21 -0.80 8.85
N SER A 84 -15.45 -0.43 8.52
CA SER A 84 -16.64 -0.85 9.29
C SER A 84 -16.78 -2.37 9.38
N GLN A 85 -16.25 -3.12 8.40
CA GLN A 85 -16.36 -4.58 8.31
C GLN A 85 -15.22 -5.32 9.04
N VAL A 86 -14.08 -4.67 9.28
CA VAL A 86 -12.87 -5.26 9.89
C VAL A 86 -12.24 -4.37 10.94
N LYS A 87 -13.06 -3.57 11.61
CA LYS A 87 -12.64 -2.58 12.61
C LYS A 87 -11.77 -3.16 13.72
N GLY A 88 -12.00 -4.42 14.10
CA GLY A 88 -11.23 -5.12 15.13
C GLY A 88 -9.78 -5.39 14.76
N GLN A 89 -9.49 -5.48 13.45
CA GLN A 89 -8.20 -5.84 12.87
C GLN A 89 -7.44 -4.64 12.29
N THR A 90 -8.11 -3.49 12.14
CA THR A 90 -7.54 -2.28 11.53
C THR A 90 -6.89 -1.35 12.55
N TYR A 91 -5.62 -1.04 12.33
CA TYR A 91 -4.81 -0.10 13.09
C TYR A 91 -4.45 1.09 12.18
N VAL A 92 -4.69 2.30 12.67
CA VAL A 92 -4.44 3.54 11.91
C VAL A 92 -3.20 4.23 12.48
N PHE A 93 -2.22 4.47 11.61
CA PHE A 93 -0.97 5.12 11.96
C PHE A 93 -0.95 6.53 11.41
N THR A 94 -0.87 7.52 12.30
CA THR A 94 -0.92 8.93 11.94
C THR A 94 0.11 9.76 12.72
N ASP A 95 0.34 10.98 12.27
CA ASP A 95 1.24 11.97 12.87
C ASP A 95 0.57 12.90 13.89
N LYS A 96 -0.76 12.83 14.04
CA LYS A 96 -1.50 13.72 14.95
C LYS A 96 -2.68 13.03 15.62
N GLU A 97 -2.91 13.35 16.89
CA GLU A 97 -4.14 13.01 17.61
C GLU A 97 -5.39 13.58 16.93
N ASP A 98 -6.48 12.83 17.00
CA ASP A 98 -7.79 13.19 16.48
C ASP A 98 -8.87 12.49 17.32
N ASP A 99 -9.69 13.29 18.00
CA ASP A 99 -10.68 12.79 18.96
C ASP A 99 -11.77 11.95 18.28
N GLU A 100 -12.17 12.27 17.04
CA GLU A 100 -13.18 11.51 16.31
C GLU A 100 -12.63 10.15 15.86
N LEU A 101 -11.38 10.11 15.39
CA LEU A 101 -10.71 8.85 15.09
C LEU A 101 -10.52 8.01 16.36
N ARG A 102 -10.15 8.64 17.48
CA ARG A 102 -9.94 7.98 18.77
C ARG A 102 -11.25 7.42 19.33
N GLU A 103 -12.35 8.16 19.25
CA GLU A 103 -13.68 7.69 19.64
C GLU A 103 -14.08 6.47 18.81
N LYS A 104 -13.84 6.52 17.49
CA LYS A 104 -14.21 5.42 16.59
C LYS A 104 -13.32 4.20 16.80
N LEU A 105 -12.00 4.32 16.84
CA LEU A 105 -11.08 3.18 16.77
C LEU A 105 -10.38 2.83 18.10
N GLY A 106 -10.47 3.71 19.11
CA GLY A 106 -9.85 3.54 20.42
C GLY A 106 -8.32 3.46 20.33
N ASP A 107 -7.74 2.48 21.03
CA ASP A 107 -6.30 2.25 21.08
C ASP A 107 -5.68 1.79 19.75
N ARG A 108 -6.51 1.53 18.73
CA ARG A 108 -6.05 1.20 17.38
C ARG A 108 -5.62 2.42 16.57
N VAL A 109 -5.79 3.63 17.10
CA VAL A 109 -5.16 4.84 16.54
C VAL A 109 -3.79 5.02 17.19
N ILE A 110 -2.74 4.88 16.40
CA ILE A 110 -1.35 4.95 16.84
C ILE A 110 -0.74 6.26 16.34
N ILE A 111 -0.39 7.13 17.29
CA ILE A 111 0.29 8.39 16.99
C ILE A 111 1.79 8.14 16.97
N THR A 112 2.37 8.25 15.79
CA THR A 112 3.76 7.83 15.53
C THR A 112 4.79 8.87 15.95
N ASN A 113 4.37 10.13 16.17
CA ASN A 113 5.25 11.30 16.34
C ASN A 113 6.26 11.49 15.18
N CYS A 114 6.04 10.82 14.05
CA CYS A 114 6.77 11.06 12.82
C CYS A 114 6.32 12.38 12.18
N SER A 115 7.12 12.92 11.26
CA SER A 115 6.75 14.11 10.50
C SER A 115 5.46 13.88 9.69
N ALA A 116 4.66 14.94 9.57
CA ALA A 116 3.48 14.99 8.70
C ALA A 116 3.83 15.22 7.22
N GLU A 117 5.11 15.48 6.91
CA GLU A 117 5.58 15.66 5.55
C GLU A 117 5.47 14.37 4.74
N TYR A 118 5.26 14.53 3.43
CA TYR A 118 5.37 13.45 2.47
C TYR A 118 6.84 13.29 2.01
N SER A 119 7.73 13.02 2.97
CA SER A 119 9.16 12.83 2.72
C SER A 119 9.59 11.40 2.98
N HIS A 120 10.68 10.98 2.32
CA HIS A 120 11.24 9.65 2.48
C HIS A 120 11.47 9.23 3.95
N PRO A 121 12.08 10.08 4.82
CA PRO A 121 12.24 9.75 6.23
C PRO A 121 10.91 9.66 6.99
N ALA A 122 9.93 10.52 6.66
CA ALA A 122 8.64 10.54 7.33
C ALA A 122 7.81 9.27 7.05
N LEU A 123 7.79 8.83 5.79
CA LEU A 123 7.12 7.58 5.39
C LEU A 123 7.81 6.36 5.99
N SER A 124 9.15 6.32 5.95
CA SER A 124 9.96 5.28 6.58
C SER A 124 9.70 5.17 8.09
N CYS A 125 9.55 6.31 8.78
CA CYS A 125 9.23 6.36 10.20
C CYS A 125 7.85 5.76 10.52
N LYS A 126 6.83 6.09 9.72
CA LYS A 126 5.49 5.50 9.89
C LYS A 126 5.49 4.00 9.60
N MET A 127 6.15 3.56 8.52
CA MET A 127 6.29 2.14 8.21
C MET A 127 7.02 1.35 9.31
N ALA A 128 8.06 1.93 9.93
CA ALA A 128 8.72 1.33 11.09
C ALA A 128 7.74 1.14 12.27
N ALA A 129 6.92 2.15 12.56
CA ALA A 129 5.91 2.07 13.61
C ALA A 129 4.83 1.00 13.32
N GLU A 130 4.39 0.89 12.06
CA GLU A 130 3.47 -0.16 11.61
C GLU A 130 4.06 -1.56 11.85
N PHE A 131 5.31 -1.74 11.43
CA PHE A 131 6.02 -3.00 11.53
C PHE A 131 6.27 -3.41 12.99
N ASP A 132 6.69 -2.48 13.84
CA ASP A 132 6.92 -2.74 15.26
C ASP A 132 5.61 -3.08 15.99
N ALA A 133 4.53 -2.34 15.73
CA ALA A 133 3.22 -2.62 16.30
C ALA A 133 2.70 -4.00 15.87
N PHE A 134 2.91 -4.40 14.61
CA PHE A 134 2.59 -5.74 14.14
C PHE A 134 3.39 -6.82 14.89
N LEU A 135 4.70 -6.65 15.04
CA LEU A 135 5.52 -7.64 15.77
C LEU A 135 5.02 -7.83 17.21
N VAL A 136 4.70 -6.73 17.89
CA VAL A 136 4.14 -6.71 19.25
C VAL A 136 2.76 -7.39 19.31
N SER A 137 1.90 -7.20 18.29
CA SER A 137 0.53 -7.71 18.28
C SER A 137 0.40 -9.24 18.42
N GLY A 138 1.43 -10.00 18.05
CA GLY A 138 1.34 -11.45 18.05
C GLY A 138 0.68 -12.09 16.81
N LEU A 139 0.07 -11.28 15.94
CA LEU A 139 -0.78 -11.75 14.83
C LEU A 139 0.00 -12.39 13.67
N SER A 140 -0.69 -13.22 12.90
CA SER A 140 -0.11 -14.11 11.87
C SER A 140 0.25 -13.37 10.58
N TRP A 141 -0.50 -12.34 10.21
CA TRP A 141 -0.33 -11.62 8.94
C TRP A 141 -0.32 -10.11 9.15
N PHE A 142 0.69 -9.45 8.59
CA PHE A 142 0.75 -8.00 8.45
C PHE A 142 0.27 -7.63 7.05
N CYS A 143 -0.68 -6.71 6.94
CA CYS A 143 -1.07 -6.13 5.66
C CYS A 143 -1.02 -4.60 5.75
N HIS A 144 -0.21 -4.00 4.89
CA HIS A 144 -0.09 -2.55 4.76
C HIS A 144 -1.07 -2.02 3.70
N LEU A 145 -1.71 -0.89 3.98
CA LEU A 145 -2.53 -0.11 3.06
C LEU A 145 -2.31 1.40 3.29
N ASP A 146 -2.45 2.18 2.22
CA ASP A 146 -2.54 3.64 2.29
C ASP A 146 -4.00 4.10 2.49
N ASP A 147 -4.19 5.34 2.94
CA ASP A 147 -5.51 5.93 3.22
C ASP A 147 -6.39 6.21 1.98
N ASP A 148 -5.91 5.90 0.77
CA ASP A 148 -6.70 5.91 -0.46
C ASP A 148 -6.92 4.50 -1.04
N ASN A 149 -6.72 3.45 -0.23
CA ASN A 149 -7.08 2.08 -0.58
C ASN A 149 -8.44 1.65 -0.02
N TYR A 150 -9.14 0.83 -0.80
CA TYR A 150 -10.29 0.04 -0.36
C TYR A 150 -9.85 -1.41 -0.18
N LEU A 151 -10.11 -2.00 0.97
CA LEU A 151 -9.87 -3.42 1.23
C LEU A 151 -11.16 -4.23 1.09
N ASN A 152 -11.08 -5.36 0.41
CA ASN A 152 -12.09 -6.41 0.48
C ASN A 152 -11.59 -7.55 1.40
N PRO A 153 -12.05 -7.60 2.67
CA PRO A 153 -11.53 -8.57 3.64
C PRO A 153 -11.79 -10.02 3.25
N GLN A 154 -12.91 -10.31 2.60
CA GLN A 154 -13.26 -11.68 2.18
C GLN A 154 -12.32 -12.17 1.08
N ALA A 155 -12.01 -11.31 0.10
CA ALA A 155 -11.02 -11.62 -0.92
C ALA A 155 -9.61 -11.79 -0.32
N LEU A 156 -9.24 -10.92 0.64
CA LEU A 156 -7.96 -11.02 1.35
C LEU A 156 -7.82 -12.35 2.10
N LEU A 157 -8.82 -12.72 2.91
CA LEU A 157 -8.81 -13.98 3.65
C LEU A 157 -8.70 -15.18 2.71
N LYS A 158 -9.48 -15.17 1.62
CA LYS A 158 -9.43 -16.24 0.61
C LYS A 158 -8.04 -16.36 0.01
N LEU A 159 -7.41 -15.24 -0.37
CA LEU A 159 -6.05 -15.26 -0.90
C LEU A 159 -5.05 -15.82 0.11
N LEU A 160 -5.03 -15.27 1.33
CA LEU A 160 -4.05 -15.65 2.35
C LEU A 160 -4.27 -17.07 2.90
N SER A 161 -5.48 -17.62 2.83
CA SER A 161 -5.77 -19.01 3.22
C SER A 161 -5.03 -20.06 2.38
N SER A 162 -4.49 -19.67 1.23
CA SER A 162 -3.66 -20.55 0.38
C SER A 162 -2.21 -20.65 0.85
N TYR A 163 -1.84 -19.93 1.91
CA TYR A 163 -0.48 -19.85 2.43
C TYR A 163 -0.45 -20.13 3.93
N SER A 164 0.68 -20.66 4.42
CA SER A 164 0.92 -20.78 5.86
C SER A 164 1.64 -19.54 6.40
N PRO A 165 1.23 -18.96 7.55
CA PRO A 165 1.97 -17.87 8.20
C PRO A 165 3.34 -18.31 8.75
N ASP A 166 3.60 -19.63 8.81
CA ASP A 166 4.90 -20.24 9.13
C ASP A 166 5.79 -20.45 7.88
N GLN A 167 5.39 -19.92 6.72
CA GLN A 167 6.22 -19.81 5.53
C GLN A 167 6.70 -18.36 5.35
N ASP A 168 7.76 -18.16 4.57
CA ASP A 168 8.24 -16.83 4.27
C ASP A 168 7.44 -16.25 3.09
N VAL A 169 6.33 -15.58 3.38
CA VAL A 169 5.43 -15.02 2.36
C VAL A 169 5.45 -13.50 2.39
N TYR A 170 5.73 -12.91 1.23
CA TYR A 170 5.55 -11.51 0.88
C TYR A 170 4.74 -11.44 -0.41
N ILE A 171 3.53 -10.90 -0.36
CA ILE A 171 2.57 -10.93 -1.48
C ILE A 171 2.00 -9.55 -1.76
N GLY A 172 1.91 -9.19 -3.04
CA GLY A 172 1.40 -7.90 -3.48
C GLY A 172 1.59 -7.68 -4.99
N LYS A 173 1.27 -6.48 -5.46
CA LYS A 173 1.45 -6.10 -6.87
C LYS A 173 2.90 -5.66 -7.13
N PRO A 174 3.68 -6.33 -8.00
CA PRO A 174 4.99 -5.82 -8.40
C PRO A 174 4.86 -4.43 -9.03
N SER A 175 5.71 -3.49 -8.62
CA SER A 175 5.62 -2.09 -9.10
C SER A 175 6.06 -1.89 -10.55
N LEU A 176 7.00 -2.71 -11.00
CA LEU A 176 7.58 -2.64 -12.33
C LEU A 176 7.38 -3.98 -13.06
N ASN A 177 7.67 -4.04 -14.35
CA ASN A 177 7.75 -5.29 -15.11
C ASN A 177 9.15 -5.95 -15.05
N ARG A 178 10.06 -5.38 -14.25
CA ARG A 178 11.43 -5.83 -14.01
C ARG A 178 11.88 -5.43 -12.61
N PRO A 179 12.91 -6.07 -12.03
CA PRO A 179 13.49 -5.61 -10.77
C PRO A 179 13.93 -4.14 -10.85
N ILE A 180 13.69 -3.36 -9.80
CA ILE A 180 14.24 -2.00 -9.71
C ILE A 180 15.76 -2.10 -9.61
N ARG A 181 16.46 -1.16 -10.25
CA ARG A 181 17.90 -0.97 -10.07
C ARG A 181 18.12 0.12 -9.02
N ALA A 182 18.84 -0.22 -7.95
CA ALA A 182 19.22 0.73 -6.90
C ALA A 182 20.72 0.69 -6.61
N SER A 183 21.18 1.66 -5.83
CA SER A 183 22.56 1.74 -5.34
C SER A 183 22.57 1.61 -3.82
N GLU A 184 23.19 0.56 -3.30
CA GLU A 184 23.46 0.37 -1.88
C GLU A 184 24.77 1.10 -1.53
N ALA A 185 24.72 2.02 -0.57
CA ALA A 185 25.91 2.69 -0.07
C ALA A 185 26.80 1.70 0.71
N LEU A 186 28.12 1.78 0.47
CA LEU A 186 29.14 0.97 1.13
C LEU A 186 30.15 1.89 1.84
N PRO A 187 30.95 1.35 2.79
CA PRO A 187 32.03 2.10 3.42
C PRO A 187 32.99 2.72 2.38
N LYS A 188 33.64 3.83 2.75
CA LYS A 188 34.58 4.58 1.89
C LYS A 188 33.94 5.19 0.63
N ASN A 189 32.67 5.63 0.73
CA ASN A 189 31.92 6.26 -0.35
C ASN A 189 31.83 5.41 -1.63
N GLN A 190 31.82 4.09 -1.47
CA GLN A 190 31.59 3.17 -2.57
C GLN A 190 30.10 2.86 -2.69
N THR A 191 29.66 2.43 -3.86
CA THR A 191 28.27 2.00 -4.07
C THR A 191 28.25 0.65 -4.76
N LYS A 192 27.24 -0.16 -4.44
CA LYS A 192 26.98 -1.44 -5.06
C LYS A 192 25.63 -1.40 -5.76
N SER A 193 25.59 -1.73 -7.04
CA SER A 193 24.32 -1.92 -7.74
C SER A 193 23.59 -3.14 -7.19
N VAL A 194 22.31 -2.96 -6.87
CA VAL A 194 21.41 -4.02 -6.42
C VAL A 194 20.15 -4.02 -7.27
N TYR A 195 19.56 -5.22 -7.41
CA TYR A 195 18.37 -5.46 -8.21
C TYR A 195 17.41 -6.32 -7.41
N PHE A 196 16.16 -5.88 -7.28
CA PHE A 196 15.14 -6.58 -6.50
C PHE A 196 13.73 -6.20 -6.95
N TRP A 197 12.76 -7.07 -6.69
CA TRP A 197 11.34 -6.74 -6.78
C TRP A 197 10.83 -6.14 -5.47
N PHE A 198 9.77 -5.34 -5.57
CA PHE A 198 9.04 -4.82 -4.43
C PHE A 198 7.56 -4.67 -4.79
N ALA A 199 6.69 -4.86 -3.80
CA ALA A 199 5.27 -4.60 -3.95
C ALA A 199 5.00 -3.09 -3.87
N THR A 200 4.15 -2.56 -4.75
CA THR A 200 3.73 -1.16 -4.72
C THR A 200 3.02 -0.84 -3.42
N GLY A 201 3.53 0.09 -2.62
CA GLY A 201 2.93 0.46 -1.32
C GLY A 201 1.46 0.87 -1.44
N GLY A 202 1.15 1.75 -2.39
CA GLY A 202 -0.21 2.22 -2.66
C GLY A 202 -1.15 1.22 -3.36
N ALA A 203 -0.71 -0.03 -3.60
CA ALA A 203 -1.61 -1.14 -3.91
C ALA A 203 -1.92 -1.98 -2.67
N GLY A 204 -1.20 -1.77 -1.57
CA GLY A 204 -1.16 -2.65 -0.42
C GLY A 204 -0.36 -3.94 -0.66
N PHE A 205 0.14 -4.51 0.43
CA PHE A 205 0.87 -5.78 0.42
C PHE A 205 0.72 -6.49 1.76
N CYS A 206 1.00 -7.80 1.79
CA CYS A 206 0.98 -8.58 3.02
C CYS A 206 2.26 -9.38 3.25
N ILE A 207 2.63 -9.54 4.52
CA ILE A 207 3.81 -10.24 5.00
C ILE A 207 3.40 -11.20 6.12
N SER A 208 3.81 -12.46 5.99
CA SER A 208 3.68 -13.48 7.05
C SER A 208 4.49 -13.14 8.30
N ARG A 209 4.01 -13.54 9.49
CA ARG A 209 4.71 -13.31 10.76
C ARG A 209 6.13 -13.89 10.76
N LYS A 210 6.34 -15.08 10.19
CA LYS A 210 7.67 -15.68 10.12
C LYS A 210 8.65 -14.81 9.33
N LEU A 211 8.24 -14.30 8.17
CA LEU A 211 9.08 -13.42 7.37
C LEU A 211 9.35 -12.10 8.09
N ALA A 212 8.33 -11.48 8.68
CA ALA A 212 8.50 -10.24 9.43
C ALA A 212 9.49 -10.41 10.59
N ARG A 213 9.45 -11.52 11.34
CA ARG A 213 10.44 -11.80 12.39
C ARG A 213 11.88 -11.85 11.86
N LYS A 214 12.08 -12.38 10.65
CA LYS A 214 13.40 -12.39 10.00
C LYS A 214 13.83 -11.00 9.52
N MET A 215 12.89 -10.14 9.15
CA MET A 215 13.17 -8.76 8.72
C MET A 215 13.57 -7.85 9.89
N ALA A 216 13.24 -8.20 11.13
CA ALA A 216 13.45 -7.35 12.31
C ALA A 216 14.85 -6.72 12.45
N PRO A 217 15.98 -7.39 12.15
CA PRO A 217 17.31 -6.77 12.22
C PRO A 217 17.52 -5.57 11.27
N TRP A 218 16.69 -5.43 10.24
CA TRP A 218 16.73 -4.32 9.27
C TRP A 218 15.49 -3.44 9.31
N ALA A 219 14.39 -3.91 9.90
CA ALA A 219 13.08 -3.24 9.84
C ALA A 219 12.55 -2.76 11.19
N SER A 220 12.99 -3.33 12.31
CA SER A 220 12.44 -2.97 13.62
C SER A 220 13.16 -1.78 14.25
N GLY A 221 12.41 -0.90 14.92
CA GLY A 221 12.91 0.34 15.50
C GLY A 221 13.56 1.24 14.47
N ASN A 222 14.68 1.87 14.83
CA ASN A 222 15.39 2.81 13.94
C ASN A 222 16.06 2.13 12.73
N ASN A 223 16.11 0.79 12.68
CA ASN A 223 16.79 0.09 11.60
C ASN A 223 16.09 0.27 10.25
N PHE A 224 14.77 0.47 10.22
CA PHE A 224 14.06 0.71 8.97
C PHE A 224 14.55 1.99 8.29
N LEU A 225 14.69 3.09 9.04
CA LEU A 225 15.21 4.35 8.52
C LEU A 225 16.67 4.21 8.06
N ILE A 226 17.51 3.55 8.86
CA ILE A 226 18.91 3.30 8.47
C ILE A 226 18.97 2.50 7.16
N THR A 227 18.09 1.51 7.00
CA THR A 227 18.05 0.66 5.81
C THR A 227 17.49 1.41 4.60
N SER A 228 16.48 2.27 4.77
CA SER A 228 15.94 3.08 3.68
C SER A 228 16.96 4.14 3.23
N GLU A 229 17.68 4.75 4.18
CA GLU A 229 18.79 5.66 3.89
C GLU A 229 19.95 4.98 3.17
N LEU A 230 20.24 3.71 3.46
CA LEU A 230 21.31 2.94 2.80
C LEU A 230 21.12 2.84 1.28
N ILE A 231 19.88 2.77 0.82
CA ILE A 231 19.51 2.62 -0.59
C ILE A 231 18.89 3.89 -1.20
N HIS A 232 18.60 4.89 -0.37
CA HIS A 232 17.90 6.13 -0.75
C HIS A 232 16.59 5.89 -1.52
N LEU A 233 15.79 4.93 -1.08
CA LEU A 233 14.53 4.56 -1.73
C LEU A 233 13.35 4.53 -0.75
N PRO A 234 12.11 4.78 -1.22
CA PRO A 234 10.91 4.78 -0.39
C PRO A 234 10.71 3.54 0.49
N ASP A 235 9.74 3.64 1.41
CA ASP A 235 9.41 2.61 2.39
C ASP A 235 9.02 1.27 1.74
N ASP A 236 8.20 1.27 0.69
CA ASP A 236 7.83 0.06 -0.04
C ASP A 236 9.03 -0.64 -0.73
N CYS A 237 9.92 0.15 -1.33
CA CYS A 237 11.18 -0.30 -1.89
C CYS A 237 12.09 -0.88 -0.81
N THR A 238 12.12 -0.26 0.38
CA THR A 238 12.92 -0.72 1.53
C THR A 238 12.43 -2.08 2.02
N VAL A 239 11.11 -2.30 2.09
CA VAL A 239 10.52 -3.62 2.39
C VAL A 239 10.99 -4.67 1.39
N GLY A 240 10.86 -4.40 0.09
CA GLY A 240 11.31 -5.32 -0.97
C GLY A 240 12.82 -5.58 -0.93
N TYR A 241 13.62 -4.54 -0.68
CA TYR A 241 15.06 -4.65 -0.55
C TYR A 241 15.47 -5.55 0.63
N ILE A 242 14.88 -5.38 1.80
CA ILE A 242 15.17 -6.25 2.96
C ILE A 242 14.86 -7.70 2.61
N ILE A 243 13.68 -7.96 2.05
CA ILE A 243 13.22 -9.32 1.77
C ILE A 243 14.08 -9.97 0.69
N GLU A 244 14.28 -9.33 -0.46
CA GLU A 244 14.99 -9.96 -1.58
C GLU A 244 16.51 -9.91 -1.45
N ARG A 245 17.07 -8.86 -0.84
CA ARG A 245 18.53 -8.65 -0.80
C ARG A 245 19.17 -9.04 0.52
N LYS A 246 18.49 -8.90 1.65
CA LYS A 246 19.03 -9.28 2.96
C LYS A 246 18.61 -10.69 3.37
N LEU A 247 17.41 -11.13 2.97
CA LEU A 247 16.85 -12.43 3.37
C LEU A 247 16.80 -13.48 2.25
N ALA A 248 17.12 -13.11 1.01
CA ALA A 248 16.99 -13.97 -0.17
C ALA A 248 15.56 -14.57 -0.33
N GLY A 249 14.55 -13.81 0.12
CA GLY A 249 13.14 -14.09 -0.19
C GLY A 249 12.74 -13.56 -1.55
N HIS A 250 11.46 -13.68 -1.88
CA HIS A 250 10.90 -13.24 -3.15
C HIS A 250 9.52 -12.62 -2.96
N LEU A 251 9.21 -11.61 -3.77
CA LEU A 251 7.84 -11.15 -3.93
C LEU A 251 7.00 -12.22 -4.65
N VAL A 252 5.90 -12.63 -4.03
CA VAL A 252 4.83 -13.40 -4.69
C VAL A 252 3.92 -12.41 -5.42
N PRO A 253 3.92 -12.37 -6.76
CA PRO A 253 3.09 -11.45 -7.50
C PRO A 253 1.61 -11.83 -7.37
N SER A 254 0.74 -10.82 -7.20
CA SER A 254 -0.71 -11.00 -7.20
C SER A 254 -1.39 -9.88 -7.98
N ASP A 255 -2.25 -10.27 -8.93
CA ASP A 255 -3.08 -9.35 -9.71
C ASP A 255 -4.39 -8.96 -9.00
N LEU A 256 -4.51 -9.27 -7.71
CA LEU A 256 -5.66 -8.88 -6.88
C LEU A 256 -5.43 -7.59 -6.09
N PHE A 257 -4.21 -7.05 -6.12
CA PHE A 257 -3.86 -5.79 -5.46
C PHE A 257 -3.72 -4.68 -6.49
N HIS A 258 -4.36 -3.53 -6.26
CA HIS A 258 -4.43 -2.46 -7.26
C HIS A 258 -4.13 -1.08 -6.68
N SER A 259 -3.27 -0.33 -7.38
CA SER A 259 -2.91 1.06 -7.07
C SER A 259 -3.55 2.01 -8.06
N HIS A 260 -3.80 3.26 -7.67
CA HIS A 260 -4.19 4.31 -8.61
C HIS A 260 -3.06 4.67 -9.60
N LEU A 261 -1.88 4.06 -9.50
CA LEU A 261 -0.79 4.19 -10.48
C LEU A 261 -0.90 3.22 -11.67
N GLU A 262 -1.95 2.40 -11.73
CA GLU A 262 -2.29 1.56 -12.89
C GLU A 262 -3.67 1.93 -13.46
N ASN A 263 -4.00 1.52 -14.68
CA ASN A 263 -5.30 1.88 -15.26
C ASN A 263 -6.45 1.09 -14.60
N LEU A 264 -7.15 1.68 -13.64
CA LEU A 264 -8.22 1.01 -12.88
C LEU A 264 -9.48 0.72 -13.71
N HIS A 265 -9.66 1.38 -14.86
CA HIS A 265 -10.79 1.14 -15.77
C HIS A 265 -10.72 -0.23 -16.45
N VAL A 266 -9.56 -0.89 -16.45
CA VAL A 266 -9.43 -2.24 -17.01
C VAL A 266 -10.12 -3.29 -16.13
N ILE A 267 -10.35 -2.98 -14.84
CA ILE A 267 -10.98 -3.89 -13.88
C ILE A 267 -12.50 -3.82 -14.07
N GLN A 268 -13.03 -4.82 -14.75
CA GLN A 268 -14.44 -4.88 -15.13
C GLN A 268 -15.35 -5.22 -13.93
N GLY A 269 -16.60 -4.76 -13.96
CA GLY A 269 -17.60 -4.94 -12.89
C GLY A 269 -17.64 -6.34 -12.24
N PRO A 270 -17.76 -7.44 -13.00
CA PRO A 270 -17.79 -8.80 -12.45
C PRO A 270 -16.51 -9.25 -11.72
N GLN A 271 -15.39 -8.55 -11.93
CA GLN A 271 -14.12 -8.83 -11.29
C GLN A 271 -13.90 -8.00 -10.03
N LEU A 272 -14.59 -6.86 -9.87
CA LEU A 272 -14.40 -5.95 -8.72
C LEU A 272 -14.56 -6.66 -7.38
N THR A 273 -15.55 -7.56 -7.26
CA THR A 273 -15.83 -8.30 -6.02
C THR A 273 -14.78 -9.34 -5.65
N LYS A 274 -13.85 -9.65 -6.57
CA LYS A 274 -12.77 -10.61 -6.38
C LYS A 274 -11.43 -9.95 -6.03
N GLN A 275 -11.32 -8.64 -6.22
CA GLN A 275 -10.09 -7.91 -5.93
C GLN A 275 -9.88 -7.79 -4.42
N VAL A 276 -8.63 -7.85 -3.99
CA VAL A 276 -8.23 -7.71 -2.57
C VAL A 276 -8.17 -6.23 -2.21
N THR A 277 -7.45 -5.42 -2.99
CA THR A 277 -7.41 -3.98 -2.81
C THR A 277 -7.79 -3.25 -4.08
N LEU A 278 -8.39 -2.08 -3.93
CA LEU A 278 -8.59 -1.10 -4.99
C LEU A 278 -8.12 0.26 -4.47
N SER A 279 -7.94 1.24 -5.36
CA SER A 279 -7.49 2.58 -4.98
C SER A 279 -8.25 3.65 -5.75
N TYR A 280 -8.05 4.92 -5.39
CA TYR A 280 -8.41 6.07 -6.19
C TYR A 280 -7.34 7.14 -6.07
N GLY A 281 -7.16 7.95 -7.10
CA GLY A 281 -6.15 8.99 -7.06
C GLY A 281 -5.98 9.71 -8.38
N ILE A 282 -5.07 10.67 -8.41
CA ILE A 282 -4.72 11.36 -9.65
C ILE A 282 -3.60 10.59 -10.34
N PHE A 283 -3.84 10.15 -11.57
CA PHE A 283 -2.86 9.53 -12.45
C PHE A 283 -2.89 10.23 -13.81
N GLU A 284 -1.73 10.61 -14.34
CA GLU A 284 -1.62 11.37 -15.59
C GLU A 284 -2.56 12.60 -15.67
N LYS A 285 -2.68 13.34 -14.55
CA LYS A 285 -3.56 14.52 -14.38
C LYS A 285 -5.06 14.23 -14.47
N LYS A 286 -5.48 12.97 -14.47
CA LYS A 286 -6.88 12.55 -14.44
C LYS A 286 -7.18 11.81 -13.15
N LEU A 287 -8.42 11.93 -12.69
CA LEU A 287 -8.92 11.07 -11.63
C LEU A 287 -8.99 9.64 -12.18
N ASN A 288 -8.28 8.74 -11.53
CA ASN A 288 -8.23 7.33 -11.84
C ASN A 288 -8.97 6.56 -10.75
N VAL A 289 -10.03 5.89 -11.17
CA VAL A 289 -10.99 5.16 -10.34
C VAL A 289 -11.49 3.94 -11.09
N ILE A 290 -12.07 2.99 -10.37
CA ILE A 290 -12.77 1.86 -10.97
C ILE A 290 -14.02 2.32 -11.74
N GLU A 291 -14.39 1.56 -12.77
CA GLU A 291 -15.63 1.80 -13.51
C GLU A 291 -16.81 1.12 -12.81
N LEU A 292 -17.67 1.91 -12.18
CA LEU A 292 -18.89 1.44 -11.54
C LEU A 292 -20.02 2.48 -11.71
N SER A 293 -21.15 2.03 -12.25
CA SER A 293 -22.26 2.91 -12.64
C SER A 293 -23.05 3.49 -11.47
N GLY A 294 -22.96 2.89 -10.29
CA GLY A 294 -23.69 3.33 -9.10
C GLY A 294 -23.50 2.38 -7.92
N PRO A 295 -24.27 2.53 -6.84
CA PRO A 295 -25.50 3.34 -6.75
C PRO A 295 -25.32 4.86 -6.62
N PHE A 296 -24.11 5.38 -6.41
CA PHE A 296 -23.90 6.84 -6.25
C PHE A 296 -23.35 7.50 -7.52
N SER A 297 -23.76 8.74 -7.76
CA SER A 297 -23.22 9.57 -8.87
C SER A 297 -21.73 9.86 -8.65
N PRO A 298 -20.90 10.05 -9.71
CA PRO A 298 -19.50 10.46 -9.59
C PRO A 298 -19.26 11.71 -8.74
N GLN A 299 -20.27 12.59 -8.64
CA GLN A 299 -20.21 13.78 -7.80
C GLN A 299 -20.34 13.45 -6.31
N ASP A 300 -21.22 12.50 -5.96
CA ASP A 300 -21.47 12.12 -4.56
C ASP A 300 -20.45 11.11 -4.02
N ASP A 301 -19.80 10.34 -4.89
CA ASP A 301 -18.79 9.35 -4.51
C ASP A 301 -17.59 9.36 -5.48
N PRO A 302 -16.80 10.44 -5.53
CA PRO A 302 -15.73 10.60 -6.51
C PRO A 302 -14.70 9.45 -6.47
N SER A 303 -14.50 8.80 -5.33
CA SER A 303 -13.62 7.64 -5.18
C SER A 303 -14.18 6.32 -5.75
N ARG A 304 -15.51 6.24 -5.90
CA ARG A 304 -16.29 5.01 -6.17
C ARG A 304 -16.33 4.00 -5.00
N PHE A 305 -15.75 4.32 -3.83
CA PHE A 305 -15.68 3.40 -2.69
C PHE A 305 -17.03 3.17 -2.02
N ARG A 306 -17.91 4.17 -1.92
CA ARG A 306 -19.26 3.96 -1.39
C ARG A 306 -20.06 3.05 -2.31
N SER A 307 -19.92 3.28 -3.61
CA SER A 307 -20.60 2.47 -4.63
C SER A 307 -20.11 1.03 -4.62
N LEU A 308 -18.79 0.81 -4.56
CA LEU A 308 -18.19 -0.51 -4.39
C LEU A 308 -18.62 -1.18 -3.08
N HIS A 309 -18.69 -0.41 -1.99
CA HIS A 309 -19.14 -0.94 -0.71
C HIS A 309 -20.58 -1.43 -0.78
N CYS A 310 -21.50 -0.70 -1.42
CA CYS A 310 -22.87 -1.16 -1.63
C CYS A 310 -22.97 -2.36 -2.57
N LEU A 311 -22.03 -2.52 -3.52
CA LEU A 311 -21.96 -3.73 -4.34
C LEU A 311 -21.56 -4.96 -3.50
N LEU A 312 -20.64 -4.80 -2.54
CA LEU A 312 -20.13 -5.88 -1.68
C LEU A 312 -21.04 -6.17 -0.47
N TYR A 313 -21.67 -5.13 0.07
CA TYR A 313 -22.48 -5.15 1.30
C TYR A 313 -23.79 -4.40 1.05
N PRO A 314 -24.70 -4.95 0.24
CA PRO A 314 -25.94 -4.26 -0.16
C PRO A 314 -26.89 -3.96 1.01
N ASP A 315 -26.76 -4.71 2.11
CA ASP A 315 -27.58 -4.55 3.31
C ASP A 315 -27.13 -3.38 4.21
N THR A 316 -26.02 -2.71 3.88
CA THR A 316 -25.54 -1.54 4.63
C THR A 316 -26.61 -0.44 4.58
N SER A 317 -27.01 0.08 5.75
CA SER A 317 -28.24 0.88 5.91
C SER A 317 -28.31 2.17 5.09
N TRP A 318 -27.17 2.76 4.75
CA TRP A 318 -27.08 3.98 3.95
C TRP A 318 -26.96 3.71 2.45
N CYS A 319 -26.84 2.45 2.03
CA CYS A 319 -26.85 2.09 0.62
C CYS A 319 -28.22 2.36 0.01
N PRO A 320 -28.29 3.05 -1.15
CA PRO A 320 -29.54 3.24 -1.87
C PRO A 320 -30.15 1.89 -2.22
N GLN A 321 -31.39 1.67 -1.79
CA GLN A 321 -32.13 0.48 -2.17
C GLN A 321 -32.40 0.53 -3.68
N PRO A 322 -32.34 -0.61 -4.39
CA PRO A 322 -32.78 -0.67 -5.76
C PRO A 322 -34.22 -0.13 -5.83
N VAL A 323 -34.46 0.90 -6.63
CA VAL A 323 -35.83 1.29 -6.95
C VAL A 323 -36.40 0.14 -7.78
N ILE A 324 -37.18 -0.73 -7.16
CA ILE A 324 -37.99 -1.71 -7.87
C ILE A 324 -39.05 -0.90 -8.61
N LEU A 325 -38.76 -0.55 -9.87
CA LEU A 325 -39.73 -0.03 -10.83
C LEU A 325 -40.59 -1.17 -11.36
#